data_AF-A0A6N7PWL8-F1
#
_entry.id   AF-A0A6N7PWL8-F1
#
_cell.length_a   1.000
_cell.length_b   1.000
_cell.length_c   1.000
_cell.angle_alpha   90.00
_cell.angle_beta   90.00
_cell.angle_gamma   90.00
#
_symmetry.space_group_name_H-M   'P 1'
#
loop_
_entity.id
_entity.type
_entity.pdbx_description
1 polymer ?
#
loop_
_entity_poly.entity_id
_entity_poly.type
_entity_poly.pdbx_seq_one_letter_code
_entity_poly.pdbx_strand_id
1 'polypeptide(L)'
;MSSTASRVEVVTTLVIVLLVVGFVASKPLRRALAAHPSPETCAALLDRYVEHVVHAIDAKPPAAELAARKAQARSIAGGDRKFARCPTYLTADEAECAMRAGNADEFERCLP
;
A
#
# COMPACT_ATOMS: atom_id res chain seq x y z
N MET A 1 -2.46 -32.83 42.27
CA MET A 1 -2.32 -33.08 40.82
C MET A 1 -2.74 -31.85 39.98
N SER A 2 -2.25 -30.63 40.29
CA SER A 2 -2.67 -29.39 39.58
C SER A 2 -1.54 -28.60 38.90
N SER A 3 -0.27 -29.04 39.02
CA SER A 3 0.86 -28.26 38.48
C SER A 3 1.05 -28.43 36.97
N THR A 4 0.71 -29.60 36.42
CA THR A 4 0.95 -29.90 34.99
C THR A 4 0.01 -29.12 34.08
N ALA A 5 -1.29 -29.02 34.43
CA ALA A 5 -2.27 -28.25 33.65
C ALA A 5 -1.92 -26.76 33.56
N SER A 6 -1.55 -26.14 34.69
CA SER A 6 -1.13 -24.73 34.73
C SER A 6 0.15 -24.47 33.93
N ARG A 7 1.13 -25.39 33.99
CA ARG A 7 2.35 -25.28 33.16
C ARG A 7 2.06 -25.38 31.66
N VAL A 8 1.15 -26.26 31.26
CA VAL A 8 0.76 -26.43 29.85
C VAL A 8 0.02 -25.18 29.33
N GLU A 9 -0.87 -24.59 30.12
CA GLU A 9 -1.56 -23.34 29.75
C GLU A 9 -0.59 -22.16 29.60
N VAL A 10 0.35 -22.01 30.53
CA VAL A 10 1.37 -20.94 30.47
C VAL A 10 2.27 -21.12 29.24
N VAL A 11 2.71 -22.35 28.96
CA VAL A 11 3.53 -22.65 27.77
C VAL A 11 2.74 -22.37 26.48
N THR A 12 1.48 -22.81 26.41
CA THR A 12 0.62 -22.58 25.23
C THR A 12 0.41 -21.09 24.98
N THR A 13 0.14 -20.32 26.05
CA THR A 13 -0.02 -18.88 25.96
C THR A 13 1.26 -18.19 25.50
N LEU A 14 2.42 -18.58 26.04
CA LEU A 14 3.72 -18.06 25.61
C LEU A 14 3.99 -18.36 24.13
N VAL A 15 3.69 -19.57 23.66
CA VAL A 15 3.86 -19.94 22.25
C VAL A 15 2.99 -19.06 21.36
N ILE A 16 1.71 -18.87 21.70
CA ILE A 16 0.81 -18.00 20.93
C ILE A 16 1.34 -16.57 20.89
N VAL A 17 1.74 -16.02 22.03
CA VAL A 17 2.29 -14.65 22.11
C VAL A 17 3.56 -14.52 21.26
N LEU A 18 4.48 -15.48 21.34
CA LEU A 18 5.71 -15.48 20.54
C LEU A 18 5.43 -15.58 19.04
N LEU A 19 4.43 -16.39 18.63
CA LEU A 19 4.02 -16.48 17.23
C LEU A 19 3.42 -15.16 16.72
N VAL A 20 2.54 -14.53 17.50
CA VAL A 20 1.94 -13.24 17.13
C VAL A 20 3.00 -12.14 17.06
N VAL A 21 3.88 -12.05 18.07
CA VAL A 21 4.97 -11.06 18.09
C VAL A 21 5.94 -11.31 16.94
N GLY A 22 6.32 -12.56 16.69
CA GLY A 22 7.18 -12.93 15.55
C GLY A 22 6.56 -12.56 14.21
N PHE A 23 5.26 -12.82 14.03
CA PHE A 23 4.54 -12.46 12.82
C PHE A 23 4.50 -10.95 12.61
N VAL A 24 4.17 -10.16 13.64
CA VAL A 24 4.12 -8.70 13.56
C VAL A 24 5.51 -8.10 13.32
N ALA A 25 6.52 -8.57 14.05
CA ALA A 25 7.90 -8.09 13.92
C ALA A 25 8.54 -8.46 12.57
N SER A 26 8.04 -9.49 11.87
CA SER A 26 8.55 -9.86 10.56
C SER A 26 8.19 -8.88 9.44
N LYS A 27 7.09 -8.11 9.57
CA LYS A 27 6.62 -7.16 8.54
C LYS A 27 7.66 -6.11 8.13
N PRO A 28 8.27 -5.31 9.03
CA PRO A 28 9.24 -4.29 8.64
C PRO A 28 10.47 -4.90 7.94
N LEU A 29 10.92 -6.07 8.40
CA LEU A 29 12.05 -6.77 7.78
C LEU A 29 11.71 -7.25 6.36
N ARG A 30 10.50 -7.80 6.16
CA ARG A 30 10.02 -8.21 4.83
C ARG A 30 9.89 -7.02 3.89
N ARG A 31 9.41 -5.86 4.36
CA ARG A 31 9.33 -4.63 3.53
C ARG A 31 10.71 -4.12 3.15
N ALA A 32 11.65 -4.07 4.09
CA ALA A 32 13.01 -3.61 3.82
C ALA A 32 13.75 -4.45 2.75
N LEU A 33 13.40 -5.74 2.65
CA LEU A 33 13.97 -6.66 1.67
C LEU A 33 13.15 -6.80 0.37
N ALA A 34 11.97 -6.19 0.31
CA ALA A 34 11.10 -6.29 -0.85
C ALA A 34 11.66 -5.51 -2.05
N ALA A 35 11.28 -5.93 -3.25
CA ALA A 35 11.48 -5.10 -4.44
C ALA A 35 10.61 -3.84 -4.32
N HIS A 36 11.11 -2.73 -4.86
CA HIS A 36 10.44 -1.45 -4.84
C HIS A 36 10.10 -0.99 -6.26
N PRO A 37 9.02 -0.22 -6.46
CA PRO A 37 8.60 0.23 -7.78
C PRO A 37 9.58 1.26 -8.34
N SER A 38 9.64 1.34 -9.67
CA SER A 38 10.40 2.39 -10.37
C SER A 38 9.73 3.77 -10.20
N PRO A 39 10.46 4.89 -10.39
CA PRO A 39 9.88 6.22 -10.44
C PRO A 39 8.75 6.34 -11.48
N GLU A 40 8.89 5.67 -12.62
CA GLU A 40 7.91 5.64 -13.69
C GLU A 40 6.64 4.91 -13.23
N THR A 41 6.77 3.81 -12.50
CA THR A 41 5.65 3.11 -11.87
C THR A 41 4.91 4.02 -10.87
N CYS A 42 5.64 4.81 -10.08
CA CYS A 42 5.03 5.78 -9.17
C CYS A 42 4.24 6.88 -9.91
N ALA A 43 4.75 7.37 -11.04
CA ALA A 43 4.00 8.31 -11.89
C ALA A 43 2.73 7.67 -12.47
N ALA A 44 2.82 6.41 -12.92
CA ALA A 44 1.67 5.67 -13.43
C ALA A 44 0.60 5.42 -12.35
N LEU A 45 1.01 5.12 -11.11
CA LEU A 45 0.12 5.00 -9.96
C LEU A 45 -0.65 6.30 -9.70
N LEU A 46 0.03 7.45 -9.74
CA LEU A 46 -0.61 8.75 -9.58
C LEU A 46 -1.68 8.98 -10.66
N ASP A 47 -1.34 8.70 -11.91
CA ASP A 47 -2.28 8.84 -13.03
C ASP A 47 -3.49 7.93 -12.87
N ARG A 48 -3.28 6.69 -12.44
CA ARG A 48 -4.34 5.71 -12.21
C ARG A 48 -5.26 6.15 -11.08
N TYR A 49 -4.71 6.66 -9.99
CA TYR A 49 -5.49 7.19 -8.88
C TYR A 49 -6.35 8.38 -9.31
N VAL A 50 -5.77 9.34 -10.05
CA VAL A 50 -6.52 10.49 -10.60
C VAL A 50 -7.66 10.02 -11.49
N GLU A 51 -7.43 9.01 -12.33
CA GLU A 51 -8.47 8.43 -13.17
C GLU A 51 -9.63 7.88 -12.35
N HIS A 52 -9.36 7.10 -11.30
CA HIS A 52 -10.41 6.61 -10.41
C HIS A 52 -11.20 7.74 -9.74
N VAL A 53 -10.52 8.78 -9.25
CA VAL A 53 -11.17 9.93 -8.58
C VAL A 53 -12.05 10.71 -9.55
N VAL A 54 -11.58 10.95 -10.78
CA VAL A 54 -12.37 11.67 -11.79
C VAL A 54 -13.57 10.83 -12.22
N HIS A 55 -13.38 9.52 -12.44
CA HIS A 55 -14.46 8.61 -12.81
C HIS A 55 -15.53 8.44 -11.72
N ALA A 56 -15.17 8.65 -10.45
CA ALA A 56 -16.12 8.65 -9.34
C ALA A 56 -17.06 9.88 -9.36
N ILE A 57 -16.61 11.00 -9.93
CA ILE A 57 -17.40 12.24 -10.07
C ILE A 57 -18.24 12.18 -11.35
N ASP A 58 -17.62 11.80 -12.46
CA ASP A 58 -18.26 11.63 -13.77
C ASP A 58 -17.85 10.29 -14.34
N ALA A 59 -18.81 9.38 -14.54
CA ALA A 59 -18.54 8.05 -15.08
C ALA A 59 -17.89 8.08 -16.48
N LYS A 60 -18.10 9.15 -17.26
CA LYS A 60 -17.53 9.30 -18.61
C LYS A 60 -16.97 10.73 -18.82
N PRO A 61 -15.88 11.07 -18.13
CA PRO A 61 -15.29 12.39 -18.20
C PRO A 61 -14.74 12.65 -19.61
N PRO A 62 -14.79 13.90 -20.11
CA PRO A 62 -14.13 14.26 -21.34
C PRO A 62 -12.63 13.92 -21.27
N ALA A 63 -12.07 13.33 -22.35
CA ALA A 63 -10.67 12.92 -22.36
C ALA A 63 -9.70 14.08 -22.08
N ALA A 64 -10.04 15.29 -22.55
CA ALA A 64 -9.27 16.50 -22.29
C ALA A 64 -9.26 16.89 -20.81
N GLU A 65 -10.37 16.70 -20.10
CA GLU A 65 -10.44 16.96 -18.66
C GLU A 65 -9.57 15.95 -17.90
N LEU A 66 -9.70 14.66 -18.19
CA LEU A 66 -8.88 13.63 -17.54
C LEU A 66 -7.38 13.89 -17.75
N ALA A 67 -6.98 14.25 -18.97
CA ALA A 67 -5.59 14.60 -19.28
C ALA A 67 -5.12 15.84 -18.50
N ALA A 68 -5.96 16.88 -18.39
CA ALA A 68 -5.66 18.08 -17.61
C ALA A 68 -5.51 17.76 -16.11
N ARG A 69 -6.37 16.92 -15.54
CA ARG A 69 -6.30 16.47 -14.14
C ARG A 69 -5.02 15.68 -13.87
N LYS A 70 -4.66 14.74 -14.76
CA LYS A 70 -3.40 13.99 -14.65
C LYS A 70 -2.19 14.92 -14.72
N ALA A 71 -2.16 15.86 -15.66
CA ALA A 71 -1.08 16.84 -15.76
C ALA A 71 -0.97 17.73 -14.51
N GLN A 72 -2.10 18.20 -13.98
CA GLN A 72 -2.15 18.97 -12.73
C GLN A 72 -1.59 18.16 -11.56
N ALA A 73 -2.02 16.91 -11.40
CA ALA A 73 -1.54 16.03 -10.34
C ALA A 73 -0.03 15.80 -10.43
N ARG A 74 0.51 15.52 -11.63
CA ARG A 74 1.96 15.37 -11.84
C ARG A 74 2.73 16.64 -11.48
N SER A 75 2.21 17.81 -11.84
CA SER A 75 2.82 19.10 -11.48
C SER A 75 2.91 19.30 -9.98
N ILE A 76 1.85 18.95 -9.24
CA ILE A 76 1.82 19.03 -7.77
C ILE A 76 2.81 18.02 -7.18
N ALA A 77 2.77 16.79 -7.65
CA ALA A 77 3.62 15.69 -7.20
C ALA A 77 5.11 15.95 -7.44
N GLY A 78 5.48 16.64 -8.52
CA GLY A 78 6.86 17.03 -8.81
C GLY A 78 7.48 17.95 -7.75
N GLY A 79 6.66 18.71 -7.00
CA GLY A 79 7.11 19.53 -5.88
C GLY A 79 7.02 18.83 -4.51
N ASP A 80 6.38 17.67 -4.42
CA ASP A 80 6.13 16.98 -3.16
C ASP A 80 7.24 15.99 -2.81
N ARG A 81 8.00 16.31 -1.75
CA ARG A 81 9.06 15.44 -1.21
C ARG A 81 8.53 14.09 -0.72
N LYS A 82 7.26 14.00 -0.31
CA LYS A 82 6.65 12.72 0.08
C LYS A 82 6.45 11.84 -1.14
N PHE A 83 5.91 12.40 -2.22
CA PHE A 83 5.71 11.68 -3.47
C PHE A 83 7.03 11.24 -4.11
N ALA A 84 8.06 12.09 -4.07
CA ALA A 84 9.40 11.76 -4.56
C ALA A 84 10.02 10.51 -3.90
N ARG A 85 9.54 10.11 -2.71
CA ARG A 85 9.98 8.91 -1.98
C ARG A 85 9.07 7.70 -2.23
N CYS A 86 8.12 7.78 -3.16
CA CYS A 86 7.28 6.65 -3.52
C CYS A 86 8.10 5.36 -3.81
N PRO A 87 9.21 5.41 -4.57
CA PRO A 87 10.08 4.24 -4.82
C PRO A 87 10.77 3.66 -3.57
N THR A 88 10.67 4.30 -2.40
CA THR A 88 11.28 3.81 -1.15
C THR A 88 10.25 3.40 -0.11
N TYR A 89 9.01 3.88 -0.23
CA TYR A 89 7.94 3.59 0.75
C TYR A 89 7.01 2.47 0.29
N LEU A 90 6.82 2.36 -1.02
CA LEU A 90 6.00 1.31 -1.61
C LEU A 90 6.87 0.12 -1.98
N THR A 91 6.30 -1.06 -1.79
CA THR A 91 6.81 -2.30 -2.37
C THR A 91 6.22 -2.50 -3.76
N ALA A 92 6.87 -3.31 -4.59
CA ALA A 92 6.37 -3.68 -5.92
C ALA A 92 4.99 -4.34 -5.84
N ASP A 93 4.76 -5.21 -4.85
CA ASP A 93 3.48 -5.89 -4.65
C ASP A 93 2.34 -4.92 -4.34
N GLU A 94 2.59 -3.88 -3.55
CA GLU A 94 1.61 -2.83 -3.23
C GLU A 94 1.30 -1.97 -4.46
N ALA A 95 2.34 -1.63 -5.23
CA ALA A 95 2.17 -0.94 -6.51
C ALA A 95 1.34 -1.77 -7.48
N GLU A 96 1.60 -3.08 -7.60
CA GLU A 96 0.81 -3.99 -8.43
C GLU A 96 -0.64 -4.13 -7.93
N CYS A 97 -0.84 -4.23 -6.62
CA CYS A 97 -2.17 -4.25 -6.01
C CYS A 97 -2.96 -3.00 -6.42
N ALA A 98 -2.37 -1.82 -6.21
CA ALA A 98 -3.00 -0.55 -6.53
C ALA A 98 -3.27 -0.39 -8.04
N MET A 99 -2.35 -0.83 -8.91
CA MET A 99 -2.56 -0.80 -10.36
C MET A 99 -3.73 -1.69 -10.83
N ARG A 100 -4.03 -2.78 -10.11
CA ARG A 100 -5.15 -3.68 -10.39
C ARG A 100 -6.49 -3.22 -9.79
N ALA A 101 -6.48 -2.18 -8.95
CA ALA A 101 -7.70 -1.69 -8.30
C ALA A 101 -8.77 -1.23 -9.31
N GLY A 102 -10.03 -1.48 -8.98
CA GLY A 102 -11.18 -1.06 -9.78
C GLY A 102 -11.66 0.36 -9.48
N ASN A 103 -11.33 0.88 -8.29
CA ASN A 103 -11.76 2.19 -7.81
C ASN A 103 -10.73 2.79 -6.83
N ALA A 104 -10.95 4.05 -6.42
CA ALA A 104 -10.06 4.77 -5.51
C ALA A 104 -9.97 4.09 -4.13
N ASP A 105 -11.09 3.61 -3.58
CA ASP A 105 -11.11 2.97 -2.26
C ASP A 105 -10.33 1.65 -2.23
N GLU A 106 -10.38 0.86 -3.30
CA GLU A 106 -9.55 -0.34 -3.48
C GLU A 106 -8.09 0.02 -3.64
N PHE A 107 -7.80 1.07 -4.40
CA PHE A 107 -6.45 1.57 -4.62
C PHE A 107 -5.80 1.99 -3.30
N GLU A 108 -6.50 2.77 -2.47
CA GLU A 108 -6.01 3.23 -1.17
C GLU A 108 -5.78 2.08 -0.19
N ARG A 109 -6.62 1.04 -0.23
CA ARG A 109 -6.44 -0.17 0.60
C ARG A 109 -5.19 -0.98 0.29
N CYS A 110 -4.62 -0.82 -0.92
CA CYS A 110 -3.37 -1.46 -1.30
C CYS A 110 -2.13 -0.75 -0.75
N LEU A 111 -2.25 0.51 -0.34
CA LEU A 111 -1.13 1.33 0.09
C LEU A 111 -0.99 1.34 1.62
N PRO A 112 0.23 1.55 2.15
CA PRO A 112 0.51 1.54 3.59
C PRO A 112 -0.04 2.75 4.36
#